data_AF-A0A1D6Q9J9-F1
#
_entry.id   AF-A0A1D6Q9J9-F1
#
_cell.length_a   1.000
_cell.length_b   1.000
_cell.length_c   1.000
_cell.angle_alpha   90.00
_cell.angle_beta   90.00
_cell.angle_gamma   90.00
#
_symmetry.space_group_name_H-M   'P 1'
#
loop_
_entity.id
_entity.type
_entity.pdbx_description
1 polymer ?
#
loop_
_entity_poly.entity_id
_entity_poly.type
_entity_poly.pdbx_seq_one_letter_code
_entity_poly.pdbx_strand_id
1 'polypeptide(L)'
;MKYLMYFHRPDEAELFEKSAQNAYALFRDKAAMSRSMSVDQMESVAQGRVWSGHDAFSRGLVDSVGGLSQALAIAKQKANIPKDKKIQLVEVSKPSPSLPEILSGIGGSLLGVDRAVKGVLQDMTSLSGVQARMDGILFESLGDMSGENQLLLLVKDIMNYFD
;
A
#
# COMPACT_ATOMS: atom_id res chain seq x y z
N MET A 1 13.91 16.14 -34.58
CA MET A 1 12.90 15.90 -33.54
C MET A 1 12.61 14.40 -33.43
N LYS A 2 13.34 13.70 -32.56
CA LYS A 2 13.12 12.30 -32.18
C LYS A 2 14.13 12.05 -31.07
N TYR A 3 13.73 11.93 -29.80
CA TYR A 3 14.48 11.28 -28.70
C TYR A 3 13.71 11.56 -27.40
N LEU A 4 12.57 10.89 -27.25
CA LEU A 4 11.88 10.67 -25.98
C LEU A 4 11.39 9.23 -26.04
N MET A 5 12.28 8.28 -25.80
CA MET A 5 11.89 6.87 -25.70
C MET A 5 12.91 6.08 -24.87
N TYR A 6 12.38 5.36 -23.90
CA TYR A 6 12.96 4.25 -23.12
C TYR A 6 13.87 4.59 -21.93
N PHE A 7 13.24 4.60 -20.75
CA PHE A 7 13.90 4.41 -19.45
C PHE A 7 13.31 3.17 -18.71
N HIS A 8 13.04 2.08 -19.42
CA HIS A 8 12.91 0.74 -18.82
C HIS A 8 13.64 -0.23 -19.73
N ARG A 9 14.61 -0.96 -19.21
CA ARG A 9 15.20 -2.05 -19.96
C ARG A 9 14.12 -3.13 -20.18
N PRO A 10 14.10 -3.86 -21.31
CA PRO A 10 13.02 -4.81 -21.60
C PRO A 10 12.87 -5.92 -20.53
N ASP A 11 13.97 -6.29 -19.87
CA ASP A 11 13.99 -7.17 -18.70
C ASP A 11 13.25 -6.58 -17.47
N GLU A 12 13.37 -5.27 -17.24
CA GLU A 12 12.69 -4.59 -16.13
C GLU A 12 11.17 -4.50 -16.35
N ALA A 13 10.74 -4.22 -17.58
CA ALA A 13 9.32 -4.14 -17.93
C ALA A 13 8.61 -5.50 -17.76
N GLU A 14 9.25 -6.59 -18.18
CA GLU A 14 8.72 -7.95 -18.02
C GLU A 14 8.60 -8.35 -16.54
N LEU A 15 9.60 -7.98 -15.72
CA LEU A 15 9.57 -8.23 -14.28
C LEU A 15 8.42 -7.46 -13.60
N PHE A 16 8.23 -6.19 -13.98
CA PHE A 16 7.14 -5.37 -13.44
C PHE A 16 5.77 -5.94 -13.84
N GLU A 17 5.61 -6.35 -15.11
CA GLU A 17 4.37 -6.94 -15.59
C GLU A 17 4.03 -8.24 -14.83
N LYS A 18 5.00 -9.15 -14.68
CA LYS A 18 4.83 -10.38 -13.89
C LYS A 18 4.46 -10.08 -12.44
N SER A 19 5.12 -9.09 -11.82
CA SER A 19 4.80 -8.66 -10.47
C SER A 19 3.36 -8.13 -10.35
N ALA A 20 2.93 -7.30 -11.29
CA ALA A 20 1.59 -6.75 -11.34
C ALA A 20 0.53 -7.85 -11.56
N GLN A 21 0.78 -8.80 -12.47
CA GLN A 21 -0.10 -9.94 -12.71
C GLN A 21 -0.25 -10.83 -11.46
N ASN A 22 0.86 -11.07 -10.73
CA ASN A 22 0.83 -11.82 -9.48
C ASN A 22 0.02 -11.09 -8.40
N ALA A 23 0.23 -9.78 -8.24
CA ALA A 23 -0.54 -8.97 -7.29
C ALA A 23 -2.04 -8.96 -7.63
N TYR A 24 -2.38 -8.86 -8.92
CA TYR A 24 -3.76 -8.95 -9.41
C TYR A 24 -4.40 -10.29 -9.05
N ALA A 25 -3.75 -11.40 -9.39
CA ALA A 25 -4.26 -12.74 -9.12
C ALA A 25 -4.48 -12.95 -7.62
N LEU A 26 -3.51 -12.58 -6.77
CA LEU A 26 -3.63 -12.66 -5.32
C LEU A 26 -4.82 -11.88 -4.78
N PHE A 27 -5.03 -10.66 -5.26
CA PHE A 27 -6.16 -9.84 -4.83
C PHE A 27 -7.50 -10.44 -5.26
N ARG A 28 -7.61 -10.81 -6.54
CA ARG A 28 -8.83 -11.41 -7.12
C ARG A 28 -9.21 -12.70 -6.41
N ASP A 29 -8.26 -13.61 -6.20
CA ASP A 29 -8.53 -14.93 -5.62
C ASP A 29 -8.94 -14.79 -4.15
N LYS A 30 -8.30 -13.88 -3.41
CA LYS A 30 -8.70 -13.55 -2.03
C LYS A 30 -10.10 -12.95 -1.96
N ALA A 31 -10.43 -12.04 -2.89
CA ALA A 31 -11.76 -11.45 -2.96
C ALA A 31 -12.81 -12.52 -3.30
N ALA A 32 -12.54 -13.40 -4.26
CA ALA A 32 -13.42 -14.51 -4.65
C ALA A 32 -13.70 -15.43 -3.47
N MET A 33 -12.66 -15.86 -2.76
CA MET A 33 -12.77 -16.68 -1.55
C MET A 33 -13.60 -15.98 -0.46
N SER A 34 -13.34 -14.69 -0.21
CA SER A 34 -14.05 -13.92 0.83
C SER A 34 -15.53 -13.68 0.52
N ARG A 35 -15.92 -13.76 -0.76
CA ARG A 35 -17.31 -13.68 -1.21
C ARG A 35 -17.93 -15.04 -1.53
N SER A 36 -17.18 -16.11 -1.31
CA SER A 36 -17.60 -17.48 -1.63
C SER A 36 -18.09 -17.62 -3.08
N MET A 37 -17.43 -16.93 -4.02
CA MET A 37 -17.71 -17.01 -5.46
C MET A 37 -16.53 -17.63 -6.21
N SER A 38 -16.77 -18.13 -7.43
CA SER A 38 -15.68 -18.66 -8.25
C SER A 38 -14.76 -17.53 -8.74
N VAL A 39 -13.53 -17.90 -9.11
CA VAL A 39 -12.57 -16.96 -9.70
C VAL A 39 -13.14 -16.33 -10.98
N ASP A 40 -13.80 -17.11 -11.83
CA ASP A 40 -14.41 -16.61 -13.08
C ASP A 40 -15.55 -15.61 -12.82
N GLN A 41 -16.36 -15.87 -11.78
CA GLN A 41 -17.40 -14.92 -11.35
C GLN A 41 -16.77 -13.62 -10.87
N MET A 42 -15.72 -13.69 -10.06
CA MET A 42 -14.99 -12.50 -9.60
C MET A 42 -14.34 -11.75 -10.77
N GLU A 43 -13.72 -12.46 -11.71
CA GLU A 43 -13.10 -11.89 -12.91
C GLU A 43 -14.10 -11.06 -13.72
N SER A 44 -15.34 -11.56 -13.86
CA SER A 44 -16.40 -10.87 -14.59
C SER A 44 -16.77 -9.49 -14.01
N VAL A 45 -16.50 -9.26 -12.72
CA VAL A 45 -16.77 -8.00 -11.99
C VAL A 45 -15.49 -7.25 -11.58
N ALA A 46 -14.30 -7.81 -11.83
CA ALA A 46 -12.98 -7.23 -11.50
C ALA A 46 -12.46 -6.30 -12.61
N GLN A 47 -11.17 -6.39 -12.99
CA GLN A 47 -10.54 -5.62 -14.08
C GLN A 47 -10.47 -4.10 -13.85
N GLY A 48 -10.26 -3.67 -12.60
CA GLY A 48 -10.08 -2.24 -12.27
C GLY A 48 -11.34 -1.38 -12.42
N ARG A 49 -12.51 -1.98 -12.64
CA ARG A 49 -13.79 -1.26 -12.70
C ARG A 49 -14.20 -0.74 -11.34
N VAL A 50 -14.74 0.48 -11.33
CA VAL A 50 -15.31 1.11 -10.15
C VAL A 50 -16.82 0.83 -10.13
N TRP A 51 -17.33 0.45 -8.96
CA TRP A 51 -18.75 0.17 -8.74
C TRP A 51 -19.37 1.14 -7.76
N SER A 52 -20.61 1.57 -8.01
CA SER A 52 -21.42 2.24 -6.98
C SER A 52 -21.75 1.25 -5.85
N GLY A 53 -22.09 1.74 -4.66
CA GLY A 53 -22.46 0.87 -3.54
C GLY A 53 -23.63 -0.07 -3.87
N HIS A 54 -24.65 0.44 -4.58
CA HIS A 54 -25.79 -0.35 -5.02
C HIS A 54 -25.41 -1.40 -6.08
N ASP A 55 -24.53 -1.05 -7.01
CA ASP A 55 -24.03 -1.98 -8.01
C ASP A 55 -23.19 -3.09 -7.40
N ALA A 56 -22.33 -2.74 -6.44
CA ALA A 56 -21.50 -3.66 -5.69
C ALA A 56 -22.36 -4.66 -4.90
N PHE A 57 -23.44 -4.18 -4.28
CA PHE A 57 -24.38 -5.04 -3.57
C PHE A 57 -25.09 -6.01 -4.52
N SER A 58 -25.60 -5.50 -5.64
CA SER A 58 -26.27 -6.34 -6.67
C SER A 58 -25.36 -7.41 -7.27
N ARG A 59 -24.03 -7.18 -7.24
CA ARG A 59 -23.00 -8.09 -7.73
C ARG A 59 -22.37 -8.97 -6.64
N GLY A 60 -22.85 -8.89 -5.40
CA GLY A 60 -22.33 -9.68 -4.27
C GLY A 60 -20.92 -9.28 -3.82
N LEU A 61 -20.46 -8.07 -4.14
CA LEU A 61 -19.17 -7.55 -3.69
C LEU A 61 -19.22 -7.03 -2.25
N VAL A 62 -20.40 -6.59 -1.80
CA VAL A 62 -20.67 -6.12 -0.43
C VAL A 62 -21.94 -6.76 0.14
N ASP A 63 -22.00 -6.89 1.46
CA ASP A 63 -23.13 -7.55 2.15
C ASP A 63 -24.34 -6.64 2.35
N SER A 64 -24.14 -5.31 2.38
CA SER A 64 -25.20 -4.32 2.61
C SER A 64 -24.73 -2.94 2.17
N VAL A 65 -25.68 -2.09 1.76
CA VAL A 65 -25.45 -0.66 1.50
C VAL A 65 -26.00 0.15 2.67
N GLY A 66 -25.23 1.14 3.14
CA GLY A 66 -25.63 1.99 4.26
C GLY A 66 -24.49 2.87 4.78
N GLY A 67 -24.80 3.64 5.83
CA GLY A 67 -23.83 4.48 6.53
C GLY A 67 -23.26 3.83 7.80
N LEU A 68 -22.49 4.62 8.55
CA LEU A 68 -21.85 4.20 9.80
C LEU A 68 -22.85 3.63 10.82
N SER A 69 -24.04 4.22 10.96
CA SER A 69 -25.06 3.75 11.90
C SER A 69 -25.53 2.32 11.59
N GLN A 70 -25.63 1.94 10.32
CA GLN A 70 -26.00 0.58 9.92
C GLN A 70 -24.84 -0.40 10.14
N ALA A 71 -23.61 0.00 9.82
CA ALA A 71 -22.43 -0.79 10.14
C ALA A 71 -22.33 -1.07 11.65
N LEU A 72 -22.61 -0.07 12.48
CA LEU A 72 -22.61 -0.19 13.93
C LEU A 72 -23.70 -1.13 14.45
N ALA A 73 -24.91 -1.06 13.88
CA ALA A 73 -26.00 -1.96 14.23
C ALA A 73 -25.67 -3.42 13.89
N ILE A 74 -25.09 -3.68 12.71
CA ILE A 74 -24.64 -5.00 12.29
C ILE A 74 -23.51 -5.51 13.19
N ALA A 75 -22.53 -4.66 13.52
CA ALA A 75 -21.44 -5.02 14.42
C ALA A 75 -21.94 -5.38 15.83
N LYS A 76 -22.85 -4.58 16.41
CA LYS A 76 -23.51 -4.89 17.69
C LYS A 76 -24.22 -6.23 17.64
N GLN A 77 -24.98 -6.49 16.58
CA GLN A 77 -25.68 -7.75 16.40
C GLN A 77 -24.70 -8.94 16.33
N LYS A 78 -23.63 -8.83 15.53
CA LYS A 78 -22.60 -9.88 15.41
C LYS A 78 -21.84 -10.12 16.73
N ALA A 79 -21.69 -9.09 17.56
CA ALA A 79 -21.06 -9.17 18.87
C ALA A 79 -22.05 -9.53 20.01
N ASN A 80 -23.32 -9.80 19.70
CA ASN A 80 -24.38 -10.08 20.68
C ASN A 80 -24.56 -8.94 21.73
N ILE A 81 -24.40 -7.69 21.31
CA ILE A 81 -24.59 -6.49 22.14
C ILE A 81 -26.00 -5.92 21.89
N PRO A 82 -26.78 -5.60 22.95
CA PRO A 82 -28.09 -4.98 22.78
C PRO A 82 -28.02 -3.65 22.02
N LYS A 83 -29.02 -3.40 21.16
CA LYS A 83 -29.06 -2.21 20.30
C LYS A 83 -28.96 -0.91 21.10
N ASP A 84 -29.65 -0.84 22.23
CA ASP A 84 -29.75 0.36 23.08
C ASP A 84 -28.53 0.57 23.99
N LYS A 85 -27.61 -0.40 24.05
CA LYS A 85 -26.39 -0.26 24.86
C LYS A 85 -25.52 0.84 24.26
N LYS A 86 -25.18 1.84 25.06
CA LYS A 86 -24.18 2.86 24.69
C LYS A 86 -22.82 2.18 24.52
N ILE A 87 -22.14 2.52 23.43
CA ILE A 87 -20.80 2.01 23.11
C ILE A 87 -19.88 3.20 22.84
N GLN A 88 -18.62 3.05 23.22
CA GLN A 88 -17.58 4.02 22.90
C GLN A 88 -16.88 3.57 21.63
N LEU A 89 -16.83 4.45 20.62
CA LEU A 89 -16.01 4.22 19.44
C LEU A 89 -14.58 4.66 19.76
N VAL A 90 -13.62 3.77 19.53
CA VAL A 90 -12.19 4.05 19.70
C VAL A 90 -11.52 3.78 18.36
N GLU A 91 -10.72 4.74 17.90
CA GLU A 91 -9.86 4.52 16.75
C GLU A 91 -8.68 3.64 17.16
N VAL A 92 -8.56 2.47 16.55
CA VAL A 92 -7.43 1.56 16.78
C VAL A 92 -6.43 1.77 15.65
N SER A 93 -5.61 2.82 15.77
CA SER A 93 -4.48 3.01 14.86
C SER A 93 -3.41 1.98 15.23
N LYS A 94 -3.17 0.98 14.38
CA LYS A 94 -2.02 0.10 14.55
C LYS A 94 -0.75 0.91 14.26
N PRO A 95 0.31 0.81 15.06
CA PRO A 95 1.60 1.39 14.69
C PRO A 95 1.98 0.90 13.30
N SER A 96 2.34 1.81 12.41
CA SER A 96 2.89 1.43 11.10
C SER A 96 4.16 0.60 11.32
N PRO A 97 4.30 -0.54 10.63
CA PRO A 97 5.45 -1.40 10.81
C PRO A 97 6.72 -0.62 10.49
N SER A 98 7.75 -0.83 11.30
CA SER A 98 9.04 -0.21 11.06
C SER A 98 9.66 -0.76 9.77
N LEU A 99 10.52 0.02 9.08
CA LEU A 99 11.22 -0.46 7.88
C LEU A 99 11.93 -1.82 8.10
N PRO A 100 12.58 -2.09 9.26
CA PRO A 100 13.10 -3.43 9.57
C PRO A 100 12.05 -4.54 9.60
N GLU A 101 10.83 -4.27 10.08
CA GLU A 101 9.73 -5.25 10.07
C GLU A 101 9.25 -5.53 8.64
N ILE A 102 9.17 -4.50 7.80
CA ILE A 102 8.81 -4.66 6.39
C ILE A 102 9.85 -5.51 5.66
N LEU A 103 11.15 -5.20 5.85
CA LEU A 103 12.25 -5.92 5.21
C LEU A 103 12.33 -7.39 5.67
N SER A 104 12.12 -7.64 6.96
CA SER A 104 12.11 -9.01 7.50
C SER A 104 10.88 -9.82 7.02
N GLY A 105 9.72 -9.18 6.82
CA GLY A 105 8.53 -9.81 6.25
C GLY A 105 8.67 -10.20 4.78
N ILE A 106 9.48 -9.47 4.01
CA ILE A 106 9.79 -9.77 2.61
C ILE A 106 10.87 -10.87 2.49
N GLY A 107 11.77 -10.96 3.47
CA GLY A 107 12.91 -11.90 3.49
C GLY A 107 12.66 -13.27 4.12
N GLY A 108 11.41 -13.62 4.47
CA GLY A 108 11.05 -14.81 5.26
C GLY A 108 11.22 -16.18 4.59
N SER A 109 11.84 -16.26 3.42
CA SER A 109 12.38 -17.52 2.89
C SER A 109 13.90 -17.42 2.89
N LEU A 110 14.55 -18.42 3.49
CA LEU A 110 16.00 -18.69 3.53
C LEU A 110 16.72 -18.25 4.81
N LEU A 111 16.88 -19.23 5.71
CA LEU A 111 17.83 -19.24 6.82
C LEU A 111 19.20 -18.70 6.37
N GLY A 112 19.54 -17.47 6.74
CA GLY A 112 20.81 -16.82 6.32
C GLY A 112 20.81 -15.29 6.30
N VAL A 113 19.65 -14.66 6.47
CA VAL A 113 19.42 -13.21 6.34
C VAL A 113 20.23 -12.36 7.35
N ASP A 114 20.53 -12.85 8.56
CA ASP A 114 21.23 -12.03 9.58
C ASP A 114 22.62 -11.55 9.17
N ARG A 115 23.37 -12.34 8.38
CA ARG A 115 24.69 -11.91 7.87
C ARG A 115 24.59 -11.05 6.63
N ALA A 116 23.64 -11.36 5.75
CA ALA A 116 23.44 -10.61 4.51
C ALA A 116 22.89 -9.20 4.79
N VAL A 117 21.89 -9.08 5.67
CA VAL A 117 21.31 -7.78 6.06
C VAL A 117 22.32 -6.94 6.83
N LYS A 118 23.14 -7.54 7.68
CA LYS A 118 24.18 -6.81 8.40
C LYS A 118 25.29 -6.30 7.46
N GLY A 119 25.66 -7.09 6.45
CA GLY A 119 26.59 -6.68 5.39
C GLY A 119 26.01 -5.55 4.52
N VAL A 120 24.76 -5.68 4.09
CA VAL A 120 24.06 -4.65 3.30
C VAL A 120 23.84 -3.36 4.09
N LEU A 121 23.51 -3.44 5.38
CA LEU A 121 23.39 -2.26 6.25
C LEU A 121 24.74 -1.56 6.45
N GLN A 122 25.83 -2.32 6.60
CA GLN A 122 27.19 -1.75 6.69
C GLN A 122 27.61 -1.08 5.39
N ASP A 123 27.27 -1.67 4.24
CA ASP A 123 27.49 -1.06 2.92
C ASP A 123 26.61 0.17 2.71
N MET A 124 25.36 0.19 3.20
CA MET A 124 24.52 1.38 3.11
C MET A 124 25.00 2.53 4.00
N THR A 125 25.62 2.24 5.14
CA THR A 125 26.25 3.26 5.98
C THR A 125 27.58 3.77 5.43
N SER A 126 28.20 3.04 4.49
CA SER A 126 29.46 3.44 3.84
C SER A 126 29.26 4.03 2.44
N LEU A 127 28.09 3.82 1.81
CA LEU A 127 27.71 4.43 0.56
C LEU A 127 27.30 5.89 0.78
N SER A 128 28.30 6.76 0.90
CA SER A 128 28.18 8.16 0.51
C SER A 128 27.78 8.22 -0.97
N GLY A 129 26.50 8.47 -1.23
CA GLY A 129 26.00 8.91 -2.53
C GLY A 129 25.61 7.79 -3.50
N VAL A 130 24.54 7.04 -3.20
CA VAL A 130 23.72 6.47 -4.27
C VAL A 130 22.70 7.53 -4.69
N GLN A 131 23.05 8.31 -5.70
CA GLN A 131 22.15 9.27 -6.33
C GLN A 131 21.17 8.51 -7.24
N ALA A 132 20.03 8.09 -6.69
CA ALA A 132 18.89 7.68 -7.50
C ALA A 132 18.32 8.93 -8.18
N ARG A 133 18.63 9.14 -9.46
CA ARG A 133 17.97 10.18 -10.26
C ARG A 133 16.58 9.68 -10.63
N MET A 134 15.59 10.23 -9.94
CA MET A 134 14.20 10.15 -10.36
C MET A 134 13.94 11.45 -11.14
N ASP A 135 13.73 11.35 -12.46
CA ASP A 135 13.44 12.52 -13.28
C ASP A 135 12.17 13.19 -12.77
N GLY A 136 12.32 14.40 -12.21
CA GLY A 136 11.22 15.21 -11.69
C GLY A 136 11.45 15.84 -10.32
N ILE A 137 12.49 15.45 -9.56
CA ILE A 137 12.88 16.15 -8.33
C ILE A 137 14.32 16.61 -8.47
N LEU A 138 14.51 17.92 -8.59
CA LEU A 138 15.84 18.54 -8.61
C LEU A 138 16.42 18.45 -7.19
N PHE A 139 17.17 17.40 -6.88
CA PHE A 139 18.01 17.39 -5.68
C PHE A 139 19.33 18.08 -6.03
N GLU A 140 19.36 19.41 -5.82
CA GLU A 140 20.63 20.12 -5.78
C GLU A 140 21.43 19.62 -4.58
N SER A 141 22.61 19.09 -4.88
CA SER A 141 23.65 18.87 -3.89
C SER A 141 24.04 20.25 -3.35
N LEU A 142 23.67 20.52 -2.10
CA LEU A 142 24.24 21.62 -1.34
C LEU A 142 25.13 21.04 -0.27
N GLY A 143 26.42 21.14 -0.53
CA GLY A 143 27.42 21.06 0.51
C GLY A 143 27.09 22.05 1.62
N ASP A 144 27.30 21.56 2.83
CA ASP A 144 27.61 22.33 4.03
C ASP A 144 26.72 23.55 4.27
N MET A 145 25.62 23.37 5.02
CA MET A 145 25.17 24.41 5.96
C MET A 145 24.11 23.90 6.95
N SER A 146 24.57 23.76 8.20
CA SER A 146 23.88 24.14 9.45
C SER A 146 22.35 24.25 9.42
N GLY A 147 21.71 23.22 9.96
CA GLY A 147 20.66 23.40 10.96
C GLY A 147 19.36 24.03 10.49
N GLU A 148 18.56 23.30 9.72
CA GLU A 148 17.11 23.20 9.94
C GLU A 148 16.56 21.99 9.17
N ASN A 149 15.75 21.16 9.84
CA ASN A 149 15.27 19.87 9.35
C ASN A 149 14.44 20.05 8.06
N GLN A 150 15.00 19.68 6.91
CA GLN A 150 14.32 19.73 5.61
C GLN A 150 13.08 18.83 5.51
N LEU A 151 12.98 17.83 6.38
CA LEU A 151 11.77 17.03 6.58
C LEU A 151 10.60 17.90 7.08
N LEU A 152 10.89 18.92 7.89
CA LEU A 152 9.90 19.86 8.41
C LEU A 152 9.40 20.81 7.31
N LEU A 153 10.28 21.19 6.36
CA LEU A 153 9.91 22.01 5.20
C LEU A 153 9.03 21.21 4.23
N LEU A 154 9.36 19.94 3.97
CA LEU A 154 8.57 19.07 3.11
C LEU A 154 7.18 18.81 3.69
N VAL A 155 7.08 18.59 5.01
CA VAL A 155 5.79 18.42 5.69
C VAL A 155 4.98 19.73 5.64
N LYS A 156 5.64 20.89 5.77
CA LYS A 156 4.96 22.19 5.71
C LYS A 156 4.44 22.52 4.31
N ASP A 157 5.18 22.18 3.26
CA ASP A 157 4.75 22.36 1.87
C ASP A 157 3.60 21.42 1.49
N ILE A 158 3.62 20.17 1.97
CA ILE A 158 2.49 19.24 1.78
C ILE A 158 1.24 19.75 2.49
N MET A 159 1.38 20.30 3.70
CA MET A 159 0.26 20.84 4.48
C MET A 159 -0.35 22.10 3.85
N ASN A 160 0.46 22.98 3.26
CA ASN A 160 -0.01 24.18 2.57
C ASN A 160 -0.65 23.91 1.20
N TYR A 161 -0.51 22.71 0.64
CA TYR A 161 -1.14 22.33 -0.63
C TYR A 161 -2.62 21.92 -0.48
N PHE A 162 -3.12 21.78 0.76
CA PHE A 162 -4.48 21.34 1.07
C PHE A 162 -5.42 22.45 1.58
N ASP A 163 -5.03 23.73 1.48
CA ASP A 163 -5.90 24.91 1.69
C ASP A 163 -6.20 25.65 0.38
#